data_AF-A0A8T4YGV9-F1
#
_entry.id   AF-A0A8T4YGV9-F1
#
_cell.length_a   1.000
_cell.length_b   1.000
_cell.length_c   1.000
_cell.angle_alpha   90.00
_cell.angle_beta   90.00
_cell.angle_gamma   90.00
#
_symmetry.space_group_name_H-M   'P 1'
#
loop_
_entity.id
_entity.type
_entity.pdbx_description
1 polymer ?
#
loop_
_entity_poly.entity_id
_entity_poly.type
_entity_poly.pdbx_seq_one_letter_code
_entity_poly.pdbx_strand_id
1 'polypeptide(L)'
;KSAGGAEEMLASNRRTARPTFYEVLELATRGGAEVLGLGGEIGSLEPGKKADIITVDLMNPFITPTRDPLTSIVLYGNSSDIDNVIVDGRILKLGGKPTSLDLEQALLKAQKRVDEIIDRFFDDYPEQRKSWEEKVFHRK
;
A
#
# COMPACT_ATOMS: atom_id res chain seq x y z
N LYS A 1 21.62 -37.69 4.81
CA LYS A 1 20.25 -38.19 5.02
C LYS A 1 19.68 -37.51 6.26
N SER A 2 19.13 -36.31 6.10
CA SER A 2 18.34 -35.64 7.13
C SER A 2 16.90 -35.65 6.65
N ALA A 3 16.01 -36.16 7.48
CA ALA A 3 14.56 -36.19 7.27
C ALA A 3 14.06 -34.80 6.86
N GLY A 4 13.20 -34.67 5.84
CA GLY A 4 11.79 -35.03 6.00
C GLY A 4 11.08 -34.20 7.08
N GLY A 5 11.52 -32.95 7.30
CA GLY A 5 10.97 -32.05 8.31
C GLY A 5 9.63 -31.43 7.87
N ALA A 6 8.86 -30.93 8.85
CA ALA A 6 7.56 -30.29 8.60
C ALA A 6 7.65 -29.12 7.59
N GLU A 7 8.79 -28.42 7.51
CA GLU A 7 9.05 -27.40 6.49
C GLU A 7 9.06 -27.97 5.06
N GLU A 8 9.69 -29.13 4.86
CA GLU A 8 9.79 -29.82 3.57
C GLU A 8 8.43 -30.42 3.15
N MET A 9 7.63 -30.88 4.12
CA MET A 9 6.26 -31.37 3.91
C MET A 9 5.26 -30.24 3.62
N LEU A 10 5.41 -29.06 4.23
CA LEU A 10 4.56 -27.90 3.96
C LEU A 10 4.90 -27.24 2.62
N ALA A 11 6.18 -27.24 2.23
CA ALA A 11 6.65 -26.71 0.95
C ALA A 11 6.34 -27.64 -0.25
N SER A 12 6.25 -28.96 -0.05
CA SER A 12 6.06 -29.94 -1.15
C SER A 12 4.63 -30.06 -1.67
N ASN A 13 3.62 -29.52 -0.97
CA ASN A 13 2.24 -29.48 -1.43
C ASN A 13 1.88 -28.05 -1.87
N ARG A 14 1.73 -27.83 -3.19
CA ARG A 14 1.34 -26.52 -3.77
C ARG A 14 0.08 -25.90 -3.13
N ARG A 15 -0.80 -26.71 -2.53
CA ARG A 15 -2.03 -26.21 -1.88
C ARG A 15 -1.79 -25.59 -0.50
N THR A 16 -0.63 -25.82 0.11
CA THR A 16 -0.27 -25.31 1.46
C THR A 16 1.04 -24.53 1.47
N ALA A 17 1.79 -24.52 0.37
CA ALA A 17 3.00 -23.76 0.22
C ALA A 17 2.70 -22.27 0.38
N ARG A 18 3.38 -21.63 1.34
CA ARG A 18 3.34 -20.18 1.51
C ARG A 18 4.30 -19.55 0.52
N PRO A 19 3.94 -18.43 -0.12
CA PRO A 19 4.88 -17.70 -0.93
C PRO A 19 6.03 -17.23 -0.04
N THR A 20 7.24 -17.28 -0.58
CA THR A 20 8.39 -16.59 -0.04
C THR A 20 8.14 -15.09 -0.05
N PHE A 21 8.85 -14.33 0.80
CA PHE A 21 8.72 -12.87 0.79
C PHE A 21 9.13 -12.26 -0.56
N TYR A 22 10.05 -12.90 -1.28
CA TYR A 22 10.43 -12.48 -2.63
C TYR A 22 9.28 -12.67 -3.62
N GLU A 23 8.60 -13.82 -3.59
CA GLU A 23 7.41 -14.05 -4.42
C GLU A 23 6.29 -13.05 -4.09
N VAL A 24 6.13 -12.65 -2.82
CA VAL A 24 5.18 -11.59 -2.45
C VAL A 24 5.56 -10.25 -3.09
N LEU A 25 6.84 -9.86 -3.05
CA LEU A 25 7.32 -8.65 -3.72
C LEU A 25 7.15 -8.72 -5.24
N GLU A 26 7.44 -9.87 -5.84
CA GLU A 26 7.27 -10.11 -7.27
C GLU A 26 5.81 -9.98 -7.68
N LEU A 27 4.88 -10.57 -6.93
CA LEU A 27 3.45 -10.43 -7.17
C LEU A 27 2.98 -8.97 -7.09
N ALA A 28 3.50 -8.21 -6.13
CA ALA A 28 3.17 -6.79 -5.95
C ALA A 28 3.77 -5.87 -7.03
N THR A 29 4.73 -6.35 -7.83
CA THR A 29 5.45 -5.54 -8.84
C THR A 29 5.31 -6.17 -10.22
N ARG A 30 6.21 -7.10 -10.57
CA ARG A 30 6.27 -7.74 -11.88
C ARG A 30 5.00 -8.51 -12.22
N GLY A 31 4.45 -9.26 -11.27
CA GLY A 31 3.20 -10.00 -11.44
C GLY A 31 2.00 -9.09 -11.73
N GLY A 32 1.90 -7.96 -11.01
CA GLY A 32 0.88 -6.94 -11.29
C GLY A 32 1.02 -6.34 -12.69
N ALA A 33 2.25 -6.01 -13.10
CA ALA A 33 2.53 -5.50 -14.44
C ALA A 33 2.16 -6.51 -15.54
N GLU A 34 2.49 -7.79 -15.35
CA GLU A 34 2.15 -8.86 -16.29
C GLU A 34 0.63 -9.02 -16.46
N VAL A 35 -0.13 -9.02 -15.36
CA VAL A 35 -1.60 -9.13 -15.40
C VAL A 35 -2.24 -7.96 -16.14
N LEU A 36 -1.65 -6.77 -16.03
CA LEU A 36 -2.11 -5.57 -16.74
C LEU A 36 -1.62 -5.47 -18.19
N GLY A 37 -0.81 -6.43 -18.66
CA GLY A 37 -0.22 -6.40 -20.00
C GLY A 37 0.93 -5.39 -20.15
N LEU A 38 1.47 -4.89 -19.04
CA LEU A 38 2.54 -3.88 -18.98
C LEU A 38 3.90 -4.45 -18.59
N GLY A 39 4.06 -5.77 -18.51
CA GLY A 39 5.30 -6.42 -18.04
C GLY A 39 6.55 -6.11 -18.88
N GLY A 40 6.36 -5.70 -20.14
CA GLY A 40 7.45 -5.20 -21.00
C GLY A 40 7.88 -3.76 -20.71
N GLU A 41 7.08 -3.00 -19.95
CA GLU A 41 7.29 -1.57 -19.70
C GLU A 41 7.63 -1.25 -18.24
N ILE A 42 7.05 -1.97 -17.27
CA ILE A 42 7.19 -1.71 -15.83
C ILE A 42 7.29 -3.01 -15.02
N GLY A 43 7.42 -2.89 -13.69
CA GLY A 43 7.40 -4.03 -12.76
C GLY A 43 8.76 -4.67 -12.48
N SER A 44 9.81 -4.26 -13.18
CA SER A 44 11.21 -4.61 -12.85
C SER A 44 12.18 -3.49 -13.24
N LEU A 45 13.34 -3.45 -12.58
CA LEU A 45 14.40 -2.48 -12.85
C LEU A 45 15.34 -3.02 -13.93
N GLU A 46 14.94 -2.84 -15.19
CA GLU A 46 15.68 -3.30 -16.37
C GLU A 46 15.87 -2.14 -17.37
N PRO A 47 17.04 -2.04 -18.04
CA PRO A 47 17.23 -1.06 -19.10
C PRO A 47 16.14 -1.15 -20.18
N GLY A 48 15.59 -0.01 -20.58
CA GLY A 48 14.51 0.07 -21.58
C GLY A 48 13.09 0.11 -20.98
N LYS A 49 12.92 -0.25 -19.70
CA LYS A 49 11.66 -0.07 -18.97
C LYS A 49 11.52 1.36 -18.44
N LYS A 50 10.28 1.76 -18.15
CA LYS A 50 9.96 3.03 -17.50
C LYS A 50 10.52 3.04 -16.08
N ALA A 51 10.93 4.22 -15.63
CA ALA A 51 11.44 4.41 -14.27
C ALA A 51 10.27 4.58 -13.27
N ASP A 52 9.63 3.46 -12.96
CA ASP A 52 8.60 3.33 -11.92
C ASP A 52 9.24 2.76 -10.65
N ILE A 53 9.63 3.64 -9.73
CA ILE A 53 10.52 3.32 -8.62
C ILE A 53 9.99 3.91 -7.32
N ILE A 54 10.07 3.14 -6.25
CA ILE A 54 9.94 3.63 -4.88
C ILE A 54 11.26 3.44 -4.14
N THR A 55 11.56 4.33 -3.20
CA THR A 55 12.62 4.10 -2.21
C THR A 55 11.98 4.04 -0.83
N VAL A 56 12.53 3.19 0.04
CA VAL A 56 12.00 2.99 1.40
C VAL A 56 13.05 3.44 2.40
N ASP A 57 12.65 4.24 3.39
CA ASP A 57 13.48 4.58 4.53
C ASP A 57 13.53 3.41 5.51
N LEU A 58 14.67 2.73 5.57
CA LEU A 58 14.90 1.63 6.49
C LEU A 58 15.29 2.10 7.90
N MET A 59 15.70 3.36 8.04
CA MET A 59 16.24 3.95 9.27
C MET A 59 15.15 4.59 10.14
N ASN A 60 14.06 3.84 10.36
CA ASN A 60 12.95 4.28 11.20
C ASN A 60 12.60 3.25 12.29
N PRO A 61 11.89 3.64 13.38
CA PRO A 61 11.60 2.76 14.51
C PRO A 61 10.75 1.53 14.21
N PHE A 62 10.04 1.50 13.09
CA PHE A 62 9.16 0.40 12.70
C PHE A 62 9.89 -0.66 11.86
N ILE A 63 11.00 -0.28 11.19
CA ILE A 63 11.79 -1.17 10.34
C ILE A 63 13.13 -1.55 10.97
N THR A 64 13.78 -0.64 11.71
CA THR A 64 15.08 -0.88 12.35
C THR A 64 14.90 -1.46 13.77
N PRO A 65 15.68 -2.50 14.15
CA PRO A 65 16.76 -3.13 13.37
C PRO A 65 16.24 -4.16 12.35
N THR A 66 16.85 -4.19 11.16
CA THR A 66 16.59 -5.22 10.14
C THR A 66 17.88 -5.92 9.70
N ARG A 67 17.80 -7.24 9.50
CA ARG A 67 18.87 -8.05 8.88
C ARG A 67 18.57 -8.41 7.42
N ASP A 68 17.30 -8.36 7.04
CA ASP A 68 16.80 -8.59 5.69
C ASP A 68 15.70 -7.55 5.41
N PRO A 69 16.05 -6.46 4.71
CA PRO A 69 15.11 -5.39 4.42
C PRO A 69 13.88 -5.86 3.65
N LEU A 70 14.01 -6.87 2.79
CA LEU A 70 12.88 -7.38 2.00
C LEU A 70 11.83 -8.02 2.91
N THR A 71 12.25 -8.91 3.80
CA THR A 71 11.36 -9.51 4.80
C THR A 71 10.73 -8.43 5.70
N SER A 72 11.53 -7.47 6.17
CA SER A 72 11.03 -6.38 7.01
C SER A 72 9.99 -5.51 6.31
N ILE A 73 10.22 -5.13 5.05
CA ILE A 73 9.25 -4.33 4.28
C ILE A 73 7.96 -5.11 4.04
N VAL A 74 8.04 -6.39 3.64
CA VAL A 74 6.85 -7.19 3.35
C VAL A 74 5.99 -7.42 4.61
N LEU A 75 6.61 -7.60 5.77
CA LEU A 75 5.89 -7.88 7.02
C LEU A 75 5.44 -6.62 7.78
N TYR A 76 6.25 -5.56 7.76
CA TYR A 76 6.08 -4.41 8.67
C TYR A 76 5.99 -3.07 7.93
N GLY A 77 6.31 -3.04 6.64
CA GLY A 77 6.34 -1.83 5.84
C GLY A 77 4.96 -1.16 5.71
N ASN A 78 4.98 0.16 5.73
CA ASN A 78 3.81 1.01 5.54
C ASN A 78 4.09 2.09 4.48
N SER A 79 3.05 2.80 4.05
CA SER A 79 3.17 3.86 3.04
C SER A 79 3.92 5.11 3.53
N SER A 80 4.00 5.34 4.85
CA SER A 80 4.81 6.41 5.44
C SER A 80 6.31 6.12 5.43
N ASP A 81 6.72 4.86 5.35
CA ASP A 81 8.14 4.46 5.21
C ASP A 81 8.69 4.74 3.80
N ILE A 82 7.81 4.98 2.82
CA ILE A 82 8.23 5.33 1.45
C ILE A 82 8.80 6.74 1.45
N ASP A 83 10.06 6.90 1.04
CA ASP A 83 10.70 8.21 1.00
C ASP A 83 10.43 8.91 -0.34
N ASN A 84 10.65 8.21 -1.46
CA ASN A 84 10.53 8.75 -2.80
C ASN A 84 9.63 7.87 -3.68
N VAL A 85 8.88 8.50 -4.58
CA VAL A 85 8.05 7.84 -5.61
C VAL A 85 8.36 8.49 -6.94
N ILE A 86 8.76 7.67 -7.91
CA ILE A 86 9.10 8.06 -9.27
C ILE A 86 8.20 7.26 -10.20
N VAL A 87 7.55 7.94 -11.14
CA VAL A 87 6.68 7.32 -12.16
C VAL A 87 7.10 7.84 -13.52
N ASP A 88 7.47 6.95 -14.42
CA ASP A 88 8.01 7.29 -15.75
C ASP A 88 9.12 8.37 -15.68
N GLY A 89 10.01 8.23 -14.68
CA GLY A 89 11.11 9.16 -14.43
C GLY A 89 10.72 10.49 -13.76
N ARG A 90 9.44 10.72 -13.47
CA ARG A 90 8.97 11.93 -12.78
C ARG A 90 8.83 11.68 -11.28
N ILE A 91 9.45 12.53 -10.49
CA ILE A 91 9.34 12.47 -9.03
C ILE A 91 7.95 12.99 -8.62
N LEU A 92 7.15 12.12 -8.01
CA LEU A 92 5.82 12.44 -7.46
C LEU A 92 5.81 12.55 -5.93
N LYS A 93 6.84 11.99 -5.27
CA LYS A 93 7.11 12.13 -3.84
C LYS A 93 8.61 12.23 -3.64
N LEU A 94 9.07 13.19 -2.83
CA LEU A 94 10.47 13.41 -2.50
C LEU A 94 10.61 13.67 -1.00
N GLY A 95 11.47 12.94 -0.31
CA GLY A 95 11.74 13.18 1.11
C GLY A 95 10.50 13.01 1.99
N GLY A 96 9.65 12.02 1.71
CA GLY A 96 8.40 11.81 2.43
C GLY A 96 7.22 12.69 1.98
N LYS A 97 7.42 13.66 1.08
CA LYS A 97 6.41 14.68 0.73
C LYS A 97 5.96 14.59 -0.74
N PRO A 98 4.65 14.66 -1.04
CA PRO A 98 4.16 14.77 -2.42
C PRO A 98 4.72 16.01 -3.13
N THR A 99 5.10 15.86 -4.39
CA THR A 99 5.59 16.97 -5.25
C THR A 99 4.60 17.33 -6.36
N SER A 100 3.62 16.47 -6.61
CA SER A 100 2.72 16.56 -7.77
C SER A 100 1.33 17.12 -7.45
N LEU A 101 1.01 17.37 -6.18
CA LEU A 101 -0.28 17.89 -5.75
C LEU A 101 -0.16 18.78 -4.51
N ASP A 102 -1.09 19.73 -4.38
CA ASP A 102 -1.31 20.48 -3.16
C ASP A 102 -2.10 19.61 -2.17
N LEU A 103 -1.40 19.15 -1.12
CA LEU A 103 -1.96 18.20 -0.16
C LEU A 103 -3.09 18.82 0.66
N GLU A 104 -2.95 20.08 1.06
CA GLU A 104 -3.98 20.77 1.84
C GLU A 104 -5.26 20.92 1.02
N GLN A 105 -5.15 21.40 -0.21
CA GLN A 105 -6.30 21.53 -1.10
C GLN A 105 -6.95 20.18 -1.43
N ALA A 106 -6.15 19.12 -1.61
CA ALA A 106 -6.68 17.79 -1.84
C ALA A 106 -7.50 17.27 -0.64
N LEU A 107 -7.00 17.49 0.58
CA LEU A 107 -7.69 17.10 1.81
C LEU A 107 -8.99 17.90 2.02
N LEU A 108 -8.95 19.23 1.82
CA LEU A 108 -10.14 20.08 1.91
C LEU A 108 -11.21 19.66 0.90
N LYS A 109 -10.81 19.34 -0.34
CA LYS A 109 -11.72 18.84 -1.37
C LYS A 109 -12.32 17.48 -0.99
N ALA A 110 -11.53 16.58 -0.41
CA ALA A 110 -12.01 15.29 0.05
C ALA A 110 -13.02 15.44 1.20
N GLN A 111 -12.74 16.31 2.18
CA GLN A 111 -13.65 16.58 3.29
C GLN A 111 -14.98 17.14 2.78
N LYS A 112 -14.94 18.17 1.94
CA LYS A 112 -16.14 18.76 1.34
C LYS A 112 -16.99 17.70 0.63
N ARG A 113 -16.34 16.77 -0.08
CA ARG A 113 -17.05 15.70 -0.80
C ARG A 113 -17.74 14.73 0.15
N VAL A 114 -17.12 14.41 1.28
CA VAL A 114 -17.74 13.60 2.33
C VAL A 114 -18.95 14.32 2.91
N ASP A 115 -18.83 15.61 3.21
CA ASP A 115 -19.94 16.42 3.73
C ASP A 115 -21.14 16.40 2.76
N GLU A 116 -20.91 16.62 1.46
CA GLU A 116 -21.94 16.54 0.41
C GLU A 116 -22.62 15.16 0.34
N ILE A 117 -21.86 14.08 0.54
CA ILE A 117 -22.40 12.70 0.53
C ILE A 117 -23.25 12.45 1.77
N ILE A 118 -22.78 12.89 2.94
CA ILE A 118 -23.48 12.73 4.22
C ILE A 118 -24.77 13.56 4.23
N ASP A 119 -24.72 14.80 3.76
CA ASP A 119 -25.89 15.67 3.67
C ASP A 119 -26.97 15.04 2.80
N ARG A 120 -26.59 14.56 1.60
CA ARG A 120 -27.52 13.85 0.72
C ARG A 120 -28.11 12.60 1.37
N PHE A 121 -27.29 11.81 2.06
CA PHE A 121 -27.77 10.63 2.77
C PHE A 121 -28.83 11.01 3.82
N PHE A 122 -28.63 12.09 4.56
CA PHE A 122 -29.61 12.53 5.54
C PHE A 122 -30.84 13.21 4.96
N ASP A 123 -30.72 13.85 3.80
CA ASP A 123 -31.88 14.36 3.06
C ASP A 123 -32.78 13.20 2.59
N ASP A 124 -32.18 12.11 2.12
CA ASP A 124 -32.89 10.90 1.69
C ASP A 124 -33.44 10.09 2.89
N TYR A 125 -32.79 10.17 4.05
CA TYR A 125 -33.13 9.42 5.28
C TYR A 125 -33.15 10.30 6.54
N PRO A 126 -34.15 11.19 6.72
CA PRO A 126 -34.17 12.16 7.82
C PRO A 126 -34.21 11.52 9.21
N GLU A 127 -34.81 10.33 9.35
CA GLU A 127 -34.85 9.58 10.60
C GLU A 127 -33.46 9.10 11.05
N GLN A 128 -32.56 8.82 10.10
CA GLN A 128 -31.18 8.43 10.40
C GLN A 128 -30.39 9.61 10.97
N ARG A 129 -30.63 10.84 10.48
CA ARG A 129 -30.01 12.05 11.03
C ARG A 129 -30.35 12.20 12.51
N LYS A 130 -31.64 12.10 12.84
CA LYS A 130 -32.12 12.20 14.22
C LYS A 130 -31.48 11.14 15.12
N SER A 131 -31.45 9.88 14.68
CA SER A 131 -30.80 8.80 15.44
C SER A 131 -29.29 9.01 15.62
N TRP A 132 -28.62 9.54 14.60
CA TRP A 132 -27.18 9.81 14.63
C TRP A 132 -26.85 10.95 15.61
N GLU A 133 -27.57 12.07 15.53
CA GLU A 133 -27.42 13.21 16.44
C GLU A 133 -27.68 12.79 17.90
N GLU A 134 -28.72 12.00 18.15
CA GLU A 134 -28.99 11.44 19.47
C GLU A 134 -27.78 10.63 20.00
N LYS A 135 -27.21 9.73 19.19
CA LYS A 135 -26.06 8.89 19.60
C LYS A 135 -24.76 9.67 19.81
N VAL A 136 -24.50 10.67 18.97
CA VAL A 136 -23.26 11.47 19.03
C VAL A 136 -23.29 12.42 20.22
N PHE A 137 -24.44 13.05 20.48
CA PHE A 137 -24.56 14.09 21.51
C PHE A 137 -25.07 13.59 22.87
N HIS A 138 -25.63 12.36 22.98
CA HIS A 138 -26.08 11.77 24.26
C HIS A 138 -25.12 10.74 24.87
N ARG A 139 -23.88 10.62 24.37
CA ARG A 139 -22.78 10.04 25.17
C ARG A 139 -22.30 11.08 26.20
N LYS A 140 -23.10 11.29 27.23
CA LYS A 140 -22.66 11.77 28.55
C LYS A 140 -23.02 10.72 29.59
#